data_AF-A0A832Q171-F1
#
_entry.id   AF-A0A832Q171-F1
#
_cell.length_a   1.000
_cell.length_b   1.000
_cell.length_c   1.000
_cell.angle_alpha   90.00
_cell.angle_beta   90.00
_cell.angle_gamma   90.00
#
_symmetry.space_group_name_H-M   'P 1'
#
loop_
_entity.id
_entity.type
_entity.pdbx_description
1 polymer ?
#
loop_
_entity_poly.entity_id
_entity_poly.type
_entity_poly.pdbx_seq_one_letter_code
_entity_poly.pdbx_strand_id
1 'polypeptide(L)'
;MRRVYRYLNNHWGAIQARWHYQHLLVGCSAEGHVSHILSARLRSRPMAWSYFGANQMAHLRVHRANNNDLHKIHLEQSYKQKKQVVNGVLPKASVTSLAKAAGASFETFGNIPSLRTGRRSYRQLLRQISNAALNL
;
A
#
# COMPACT_ATOMS: atom_id res chain seq x y z
N MET A 1 -12.09 -18.86 40.43
CA MET A 1 -13.20 -18.17 41.14
C MET A 1 -12.89 -16.71 41.49
N ARG A 2 -11.96 -16.40 42.41
CA ARG A 2 -11.77 -15.02 42.93
C ARG A 2 -11.48 -13.92 41.88
N ARG A 3 -10.79 -14.23 40.78
CA ARG A 3 -10.51 -13.28 39.67
C ARG A 3 -11.76 -12.95 38.84
N VAL A 4 -12.64 -13.93 38.61
CA VAL A 4 -13.87 -13.76 37.83
C VAL A 4 -14.85 -12.86 38.58
N TYR A 5 -15.05 -13.12 39.88
CA TYR A 5 -15.90 -12.26 40.71
C TYR A 5 -15.41 -10.81 40.76
N ARG A 6 -14.09 -10.59 40.86
CA ARG A 6 -13.52 -9.25 40.82
C ARG A 6 -13.77 -8.56 39.47
N TYR A 7 -13.57 -9.28 38.36
CA TYR A 7 -13.84 -8.76 37.02
C TYR A 7 -15.31 -8.37 36.85
N LEU A 8 -16.23 -9.27 37.24
CA LEU A 8 -17.67 -9.00 37.16
C LEU A 8 -18.09 -7.81 38.02
N ASN A 9 -17.59 -7.71 39.26
CA ASN A 9 -17.88 -6.57 40.13
C ASN A 9 -17.34 -5.25 39.56
N ASN A 10 -16.11 -5.26 39.03
CA ASN A 10 -15.50 -4.07 38.45
C ASN A 10 -16.23 -3.57 37.20
N HIS A 11 -16.81 -4.48 36.41
CA HIS A 11 -17.54 -4.15 35.19
C HIS A 11 -19.07 -4.12 35.37
N TRP A 12 -19.58 -4.31 36.60
CA TRP A 12 -21.01 -4.41 36.87
C TRP A 12 -21.81 -3.20 36.37
N GLY A 13 -21.28 -1.99 36.54
CA GLY A 13 -21.92 -0.78 36.02
C GLY A 13 -22.08 -0.76 34.49
N ALA A 14 -21.10 -1.30 33.75
CA ALA A 14 -21.20 -1.43 32.29
C ALA A 14 -22.23 -2.50 31.88
N ILE A 15 -22.33 -3.59 32.64
CA ILE A 15 -23.34 -4.64 32.44
C ILE A 15 -24.75 -4.07 32.66
N GLN A 16 -24.95 -3.29 33.73
CA GLN A 16 -26.21 -2.60 33.99
C GLN A 16 -26.54 -1.56 32.92
N ALA A 17 -25.57 -0.76 32.48
CA ALA A 17 -25.77 0.22 31.42
C ALA A 17 -26.29 -0.43 30.14
N ARG A 18 -25.78 -1.61 29.77
CA ARG A 18 -26.30 -2.38 28.63
C ARG A 18 -27.78 -2.71 28.77
N TRP A 19 -28.26 -3.00 29.98
CA TRP A 19 -29.68 -3.31 30.23
C TRP A 19 -30.54 -2.06 30.11
N HIS A 20 -30.09 -0.93 30.69
CA HIS A 20 -30.83 0.34 30.64
C HIS A 20 -30.93 0.91 29.21
N TYR A 21 -29.84 0.82 28.44
CA TYR A 21 -29.76 1.38 27.09
C TYR A 21 -29.99 0.35 25.98
N GLN A 22 -30.54 -0.83 26.29
CA GLN A 22 -30.74 -1.91 25.32
C GLN A 22 -31.58 -1.50 24.10
N HIS A 23 -32.45 -0.50 24.26
CA HIS A 23 -33.31 0.03 23.21
C HIS A 23 -32.58 0.97 22.25
N LEU A 24 -31.44 1.54 22.67
CA LEU A 24 -30.56 2.38 21.84
C LEU A 24 -29.37 1.61 21.28
N LEU A 25 -28.94 0.56 21.99
CA LEU A 25 -27.76 -0.23 21.67
C LEU A 25 -28.14 -1.43 20.80
N VAL A 26 -27.65 -1.45 19.55
CA VAL A 26 -27.69 -2.67 18.73
C VAL A 26 -26.76 -3.70 19.35
N GLY A 27 -27.30 -4.86 19.74
CA GLY A 27 -26.52 -5.96 20.28
C GLY A 27 -25.57 -6.52 19.23
N CYS A 28 -24.30 -6.13 19.27
CA CYS A 28 -23.25 -6.73 18.45
C CYS A 28 -22.08 -7.18 19.32
N SER A 29 -21.46 -8.31 18.96
CA SER A 29 -20.14 -8.67 19.50
C SER A 29 -19.11 -7.84 18.75
N ALA A 30 -19.02 -6.54 19.08
CA ALA A 30 -18.10 -5.61 18.41
C ALA A 30 -16.66 -6.15 18.46
N GLU A 31 -16.24 -6.62 19.64
CA GLU A 31 -14.94 -7.26 19.84
C GLU A 31 -14.78 -8.54 19.01
N GLY A 32 -15.82 -9.40 18.95
CA GLY A 32 -15.82 -10.61 18.14
C GLY A 32 -15.68 -10.32 16.65
N HIS A 33 -16.44 -9.36 16.13
CA HIS A 33 -16.38 -8.96 14.73
C HIS A 33 -15.02 -8.38 14.36
N VAL A 34 -14.50 -7.44 15.17
CA VAL A 34 -13.21 -6.81 14.92
C VAL A 34 -12.07 -7.83 15.02
N SER A 35 -12.08 -8.67 16.05
CA SER A 35 -11.07 -9.71 16.24
C SER A 35 -11.10 -10.73 15.11
N HIS A 36 -12.27 -11.11 14.58
CA HIS A 36 -12.40 -11.99 13.43
C HIS A 36 -11.74 -11.39 12.18
N ILE A 37 -12.05 -10.13 11.86
CA ILE A 37 -11.50 -9.41 10.70
C ILE A 37 -9.96 -9.31 10.80
N LEU A 38 -9.44 -8.95 11.97
CA LEU A 38 -8.00 -8.75 12.18
C LEU A 38 -7.24 -10.09 12.25
N SER A 39 -7.78 -11.08 12.95
CA SER A 39 -7.10 -12.36 13.21
C SER A 39 -7.01 -13.28 11.99
N ALA A 40 -7.86 -13.09 10.97
CA ALA A 40 -7.90 -13.98 9.82
C ALA A 40 -6.58 -14.04 9.00
N ARG A 41 -5.71 -13.01 9.01
CA ARG A 41 -4.32 -13.15 8.46
C ARG A 41 -3.36 -13.63 9.51
N LEU A 42 -3.49 -13.09 10.72
CA LEU A 42 -2.47 -13.21 11.74
C LEU A 42 -2.38 -14.63 12.31
N ARG A 43 -3.49 -15.39 12.30
CA ARG A 43 -3.50 -16.78 12.77
C ARG A 43 -2.92 -17.79 11.77
N SER A 44 -3.14 -17.61 10.46
CA SER A 44 -2.88 -18.68 9.49
C SER A 44 -1.47 -18.65 8.90
N ARG A 45 -0.82 -17.48 8.86
CA ARG A 45 0.53 -17.31 8.30
C ARG A 45 1.25 -16.18 9.03
N PRO A 46 1.96 -16.46 10.14
CA PRO A 46 2.77 -15.45 10.80
C PRO A 46 3.92 -15.05 9.87
N MET A 47 3.70 -13.98 9.12
CA MET A 47 4.77 -13.26 8.47
C MET A 47 5.32 -12.36 9.57
N ALA A 48 6.58 -12.51 9.96
CA ALA A 48 7.21 -11.75 11.04
C ALA A 48 7.15 -10.24 10.73
N TRP A 49 6.03 -9.62 11.10
CA TRP A 49 5.74 -8.23 10.77
C TRP A 49 6.38 -7.35 11.83
N SER A 50 7.00 -6.27 11.37
CA SER A 50 7.31 -5.16 12.27
C SER A 50 6.01 -4.59 12.84
N TYR A 51 6.09 -3.91 13.98
CA TYR A 51 4.95 -3.21 14.58
C TYR A 51 4.22 -2.32 13.56
N PHE A 52 5.00 -1.59 12.76
CA PHE A 52 4.48 -0.73 11.70
C PHE A 52 3.77 -1.53 10.59
N GLY A 53 4.36 -2.62 10.12
CA GLY A 53 3.76 -3.48 9.10
C GLY A 53 2.46 -4.12 9.58
N ALA A 54 2.41 -4.53 10.86
CA ALA A 54 1.20 -5.04 11.47
C ALA A 54 0.08 -3.99 11.54
N ASN A 55 0.42 -2.75 11.92
CA ASN A 55 -0.53 -1.65 11.94
C ASN A 55 -1.09 -1.33 10.54
N GLN A 56 -0.21 -1.18 9.54
CA GLN A 56 -0.64 -0.95 8.15
C GLN A 56 -1.58 -2.05 7.66
N MET A 57 -1.27 -3.29 8.00
CA MET A 57 -2.07 -4.42 7.59
C MET A 57 -3.43 -4.51 8.30
N ALA A 58 -3.52 -4.07 9.56
CA ALA A 58 -4.79 -3.92 10.24
C ALA A 58 -5.68 -2.89 9.50
N HIS A 59 -5.13 -1.74 9.13
CA HIS A 59 -5.86 -0.71 8.37
C HIS A 59 -6.36 -1.22 7.01
N LEU A 60 -5.50 -1.89 6.24
CA LEU A 60 -5.90 -2.46 4.93
C LEU A 60 -7.05 -3.46 5.08
N ARG A 61 -7.09 -4.23 6.17
CA ARG A 61 -8.18 -5.17 6.45
C ARG A 61 -9.49 -4.48 6.80
N VAL A 62 -9.43 -3.44 7.62
CA VAL A 62 -10.61 -2.63 7.95
C VAL A 62 -11.18 -2.00 6.68
N HIS A 63 -10.33 -1.41 5.84
CA HIS A 63 -10.77 -0.84 4.56
C HIS A 63 -11.40 -1.87 3.64
N ARG A 64 -10.83 -3.08 3.56
CA ARG A 64 -11.42 -4.18 2.78
C ARG A 64 -12.78 -4.61 3.33
N ALA A 65 -12.92 -4.73 4.66
CA ALA A 65 -14.19 -5.08 5.30
C ALA A 65 -15.27 -4.01 5.09
N ASN A 66 -14.85 -2.74 4.99
CA ASN A 66 -15.71 -1.61 4.68
C ASN A 66 -16.00 -1.45 3.17
N ASN A 67 -15.55 -2.39 2.33
CA ASN A 67 -15.69 -2.35 0.86
C ASN A 67 -15.05 -1.12 0.19
N ASN A 68 -14.00 -0.56 0.79
CA ASN A 68 -13.24 0.51 0.16
C ASN A 68 -12.40 -0.06 -0.98
N ASP A 69 -12.45 0.60 -2.14
CA ASP A 69 -11.57 0.29 -3.27
C ASP A 69 -10.15 0.80 -3.02
N LEU A 70 -9.34 -0.04 -2.38
CA LEU A 70 -7.94 0.23 -2.08
C LEU A 70 -7.09 0.45 -3.34
N HIS A 71 -7.45 -0.20 -4.46
CA HIS A 71 -6.71 -0.08 -5.70
C HIS A 71 -6.87 1.33 -6.28
N LYS A 72 -8.10 1.84 -6.30
CA LYS A 72 -8.39 3.22 -6.70
C LYS A 72 -7.68 4.23 -5.81
N ILE A 73 -7.75 4.07 -4.49
CA ILE A 73 -7.07 4.96 -3.54
C ILE A 73 -5.56 4.98 -3.79
N HIS A 74 -4.95 3.81 -4.01
CA HIS A 74 -3.52 3.70 -4.28
C HIS A 74 -3.11 4.37 -5.60
N LEU A 75 -3.90 4.19 -6.66
CA LEU A 75 -3.68 4.87 -7.94
C LEU A 75 -3.76 6.39 -7.78
N GLU A 76 -4.81 6.90 -7.14
CA GLU A 76 -4.98 8.33 -6.90
C GLU A 76 -3.82 8.93 -6.10
N GLN A 77 -3.35 8.25 -5.05
CA GLN A 77 -2.18 8.67 -4.28
C GLN A 77 -0.91 8.69 -5.14
N SER A 78 -0.71 7.66 -5.96
CA SER A 78 0.44 7.57 -6.87
C SER A 78 0.43 8.70 -7.91
N TYR A 79 -0.74 9.02 -8.49
CA TYR A 79 -0.88 10.15 -9.41
C TYR A 79 -0.61 11.49 -8.72
N LYS A 80 -1.10 11.69 -7.49
CA LYS A 80 -0.82 12.90 -6.70
C LYS A 80 0.67 13.06 -6.41
N GLN A 81 1.37 11.98 -6.06
CA GLN A 81 2.81 12.01 -5.82
C GLN A 81 3.58 12.32 -7.11
N LYS A 82 3.26 11.66 -8.22
CA LYS A 82 3.87 11.97 -9.53
C LYS A 82 3.66 13.44 -9.91
N LYS A 83 2.45 13.97 -9.73
CA LYS A 83 2.14 15.38 -10.01
C LYS A 83 2.95 16.35 -9.14
N GLN A 84 3.15 16.02 -7.87
CA GLN A 84 3.98 16.82 -6.95
C GLN A 84 5.47 16.79 -7.32
N VAL A 85 6.00 15.61 -7.64
CA VAL A 85 7.40 15.46 -8.08
C VAL A 85 7.64 16.22 -9.38
N VAL A 86 6.74 16.09 -10.36
CA VAL A 86 6.84 16.82 -11.63
C VAL A 86 6.80 18.33 -11.40
N ASN A 87 5.94 18.83 -10.51
CA ASN A 87 5.85 20.26 -10.23
C ASN A 87 7.02 20.80 -9.39
N GLY A 88 7.61 19.98 -8.52
CA GLY A 88 8.63 20.40 -7.56
C GLY A 88 10.09 20.19 -8.00
N VAL A 89 10.36 19.24 -8.90
CA VAL A 89 11.72 18.84 -9.30
C VAL A 89 12.05 19.26 -10.74
N LEU A 90 11.07 19.31 -11.63
CA LEU A 90 11.29 19.60 -13.05
C LEU A 90 10.56 20.89 -13.47
N PRO A 91 11.27 21.92 -13.95
CA PRO A 91 10.60 23.07 -14.55
C PRO A 91 9.75 22.60 -15.73
N LYS A 92 8.49 23.07 -15.84
CA LYS A 92 7.55 22.66 -16.91
C LYS A 92 8.18 22.67 -18.31
N ALA A 93 9.07 23.63 -18.60
CA ALA A 93 9.81 23.72 -19.85
C ALA A 93 10.71 22.50 -20.16
N SER A 94 11.37 21.94 -19.14
CA SER A 94 12.20 20.73 -19.26
C SER A 94 11.38 19.47 -19.51
N VAL A 95 10.17 19.40 -18.96
CA VAL A 95 9.23 18.29 -19.20
C VAL A 95 8.72 18.34 -20.64
N THR A 96 8.45 19.54 -21.19
CA THR A 96 8.01 19.72 -22.58
C THR A 96 9.12 19.37 -23.58
N SER A 97 10.37 19.75 -23.32
CA SER A 97 11.50 19.39 -24.19
C SER A 97 11.78 17.88 -24.16
N LEU A 98 11.71 17.25 -22.98
CA LEU A 98 11.81 15.79 -22.82
C LEU A 98 10.66 15.06 -23.52
N ALA A 99 9.41 15.49 -23.37
CA ALA A 99 8.26 14.88 -24.03
C ALA A 99 8.34 15.02 -25.57
N LYS A 100 8.87 16.14 -26.06
CA LYS A 100 9.10 16.38 -27.49
C LYS A 100 10.27 15.57 -28.02
N ALA A 101 11.33 15.39 -27.23
CA ALA A 101 12.48 14.55 -27.56
C ALA A 101 12.17 13.05 -27.46
N ALA A 102 11.27 12.64 -26.56
CA ALA A 102 10.82 11.27 -26.41
C ALA A 102 10.01 10.78 -27.64
N GLY A 103 9.40 11.71 -28.39
CA GLY A 103 8.54 11.39 -29.52
C GLY A 103 7.38 10.46 -29.13
N ALA A 104 6.52 10.11 -30.08
CA ALA A 104 5.73 8.90 -29.91
C ALA A 104 6.74 7.75 -29.93
N SER A 105 7.05 7.18 -28.76
CA SER A 105 7.88 5.98 -28.67
C SER A 105 7.12 4.82 -29.31
N PHE A 106 7.11 4.77 -30.64
CA PHE A 106 6.78 3.60 -31.40
C PHE A 106 7.99 2.69 -31.26
N GLU A 107 7.89 1.66 -30.43
CA GLU A 107 8.86 0.56 -30.46
C GLU A 107 8.85 0.00 -31.89
N THR A 108 9.79 0.47 -32.72
CA THR A 108 10.01 -0.11 -34.05
C THR A 108 10.90 -1.31 -33.81
N PHE A 109 10.37 -2.52 -34.04
CA PHE A 109 11.15 -3.75 -33.97
C PHE A 109 12.48 -3.56 -34.70
N GLY A 110 13.59 -3.63 -33.97
CA GLY A 110 14.95 -3.46 -34.52
C GLY A 110 15.68 -2.15 -34.20
N ASN A 111 15.04 -1.16 -33.56
CA ASN A 111 15.72 0.10 -33.16
C ASN A 111 16.55 -0.04 -31.86
N ILE A 112 16.52 -1.19 -31.20
CA ILE A 112 17.34 -1.48 -30.02
C ILE A 112 18.39 -2.52 -30.43
N PRO A 113 19.64 -2.11 -30.74
CA PRO A 113 20.67 -3.01 -31.25
C PRO A 113 20.99 -4.17 -30.29
N SER A 114 20.79 -3.98 -28.99
CA SER A 114 20.99 -5.00 -27.96
C SER A 114 19.95 -6.09 -27.95
N LEU A 115 18.74 -5.84 -28.48
CA LEU A 115 17.72 -6.87 -28.69
C LEU A 115 17.93 -7.61 -30.02
N ARG A 116 18.71 -7.04 -30.96
CA ARG A 116 19.04 -7.67 -32.26
C ARG A 116 20.07 -8.80 -32.14
N THR A 117 20.89 -8.78 -31.10
CA THR A 117 21.94 -9.78 -30.90
C THR A 117 21.57 -10.73 -29.77
N GLY A 118 21.62 -12.04 -30.01
CA GLY A 118 21.38 -13.07 -28.98
C GLY A 118 22.44 -13.14 -27.88
N ARG A 119 23.22 -12.06 -27.67
CA ARG A 119 24.25 -11.97 -26.64
C ARG A 119 23.57 -11.64 -25.31
N ARG A 120 23.48 -12.64 -24.45
CA ARG A 120 22.79 -12.62 -23.14
C ARG A 120 23.43 -11.71 -22.07
N SER A 121 24.39 -10.85 -22.43
CA SER A 121 25.17 -10.07 -21.46
C SER A 121 24.97 -8.57 -21.65
N TYR A 122 24.10 -8.00 -20.83
CA TYR A 122 23.89 -6.55 -20.69
C TYR A 122 25.16 -5.80 -20.27
N ARG A 123 26.20 -6.51 -19.81
CA ARG A 123 27.46 -5.92 -19.33
C ARG A 123 28.17 -5.10 -20.41
N GLN A 124 28.19 -5.57 -21.65
CA GLN A 124 28.88 -4.87 -22.74
C GLN A 124 28.15 -3.55 -23.09
N LEU A 125 26.82 -3.57 -23.08
CA LEU A 125 25.99 -2.40 -23.33
C LEU A 125 26.12 -1.36 -22.21
N LEU A 126 26.03 -1.78 -20.94
CA LEU A 126 26.20 -0.87 -19.81
C LEU A 126 27.60 -0.22 -19.80
N ARG A 127 28.63 -0.99 -20.20
CA ARG A 127 30.00 -0.47 -20.32
C ARG A 127 30.15 0.53 -21.47
N GLN A 128 29.45 0.32 -22.58
CA GLN A 128 29.41 1.28 -23.70
C GLN A 128 28.70 2.57 -23.31
N ILE A 129 27.53 2.49 -22.65
CA ILE A 129 26.79 3.68 -22.19
C ILE A 129 27.63 4.46 -21.18
N SER A 130 28.26 3.77 -20.22
CA SER A 130 29.17 4.39 -19.25
C SER A 130 30.31 5.14 -19.93
N ASN A 131 30.90 4.57 -20.99
CA ASN A 131 32.00 5.22 -21.69
C ASN A 131 31.53 6.37 -22.59
N ALA A 132 30.33 6.29 -23.16
CA ALA A 132 29.75 7.37 -23.97
C ALA A 132 29.39 8.59 -23.13
N ALA A 133 28.90 8.40 -21.91
CA ALA A 133 28.58 9.47 -20.98
C ALA A 133 29.81 10.21 -20.41
N LEU A 134 31.01 9.65 -20.56
CA LEU A 134 32.28 10.23 -20.10
C LEU A 134 33.00 11.06 -21.18
N ASN A 135 32.44 11.17 -22.38
CA ASN A 135 33.02 11.93 -23.50
C ASN A 135 32.20 13.19 -23.87
N LEU A 136 31.39 13.69 -22.93
CA LEU A 136 30.76 15.01 -22.95
C LEU A 136 31.33 15.84 -21.80
#